data_AF-A0A369NFI3-F1
#
_entry.id   AF-A0A369NFI3-F1
#
_cell.length_a   1.000
_cell.length_b   1.000
_cell.length_c   1.000
_cell.angle_alpha   90.00
_cell.angle_beta   90.00
_cell.angle_gamma   90.00
#
_symmetry.space_group_name_H-M   'P 1'
#
loop_
_entity.id
_entity.type
_entity.pdbx_description
1 polymer ?
#
loop_
_entity_poly.entity_id
_entity_poly.type
_entity_poly.pdbx_seq_one_letter_code
_entity_poly.pdbx_strand_id
1 'polypeptide(L)'
;MADKDTSGIGMLRKLAEDVYGSVSLWAILKDGNEAEWGANVGRPKLSGAMRSIADQIEREHVDELAAAKRGLTGEARVAVERLRAVSHDEVLKSANPDFDIVNELCAAVGVSRLRTYTGTLDALGERIAELIEHGGKQDADVEWLGADGLPIKAGETVYLDDAHADMVGKIGSEYYGKCGLAGVVDGEALTVSRVGESGTTRVKESVAAWCPASWLTHTPPDTQALIDDDKGKMFDVYWGCRTAVNCLDCPAVVDGKHPDERYGVVSCEVAQGMDIARRQRELDAKTTGGER
;
A
#
# COMPACT_ATOMS: atom_id res chain seq x y z
N MET A 1 -15.22 10.01 -46.54
CA MET A 1 -15.70 10.32 -45.17
C MET A 1 -14.45 10.40 -44.32
N ALA A 2 -14.08 11.60 -43.86
CA ALA A 2 -12.91 11.77 -43.01
C ALA A 2 -13.25 11.23 -41.63
N ASP A 3 -12.43 10.32 -41.12
CA ASP A 3 -12.51 9.84 -39.76
C ASP A 3 -12.26 11.05 -38.85
N LYS A 4 -13.30 11.53 -38.16
CA LYS A 4 -13.17 12.68 -37.28
C LYS A 4 -12.45 12.18 -36.03
N ASP A 5 -11.20 12.56 -35.87
CA ASP A 5 -10.44 12.32 -34.64
C ASP A 5 -11.20 12.93 -33.45
N THR A 6 -11.81 12.06 -32.64
CA THR A 6 -12.57 12.44 -31.44
C THR A 6 -11.69 12.50 -30.18
N SER A 7 -10.37 12.42 -30.32
CA SER A 7 -9.47 12.56 -29.17
C SER A 7 -9.56 13.96 -28.55
N GLY A 8 -9.26 14.08 -27.27
CA GLY A 8 -9.25 15.38 -26.60
C GLY A 8 -8.24 16.35 -27.24
N ILE A 9 -7.10 15.86 -27.72
CA ILE A 9 -6.12 16.65 -28.49
C ILE A 9 -6.68 17.03 -29.87
N GLY A 10 -7.39 16.11 -30.55
CA GLY A 10 -8.08 16.39 -31.81
C GLY A 10 -9.13 17.49 -31.65
N MET A 11 -9.89 17.47 -30.56
CA MET A 11 -10.85 18.52 -30.20
C MET A 11 -10.18 19.87 -29.94
N LEU A 12 -9.02 19.91 -29.27
CA LEU A 12 -8.25 21.15 -29.08
C LEU A 12 -7.75 21.74 -30.40
N ARG A 13 -7.24 20.90 -31.31
CA ARG A 13 -6.77 21.37 -32.64
C ARG A 13 -7.91 21.96 -33.46
N LYS A 14 -9.05 21.27 -33.50
CA LYS A 14 -10.26 21.77 -34.19
C LYS A 14 -10.74 23.09 -33.59
N LEU A 15 -10.73 23.23 -32.26
CA LEU A 15 -11.05 24.49 -31.59
C LEU A 15 -10.09 25.61 -32.00
N ALA A 16 -8.79 25.33 -32.09
CA ALA A 16 -7.80 26.31 -32.51
C ALA A 16 -7.97 26.76 -33.97
N GLU A 17 -8.36 25.84 -34.87
CA GLU A 17 -8.65 26.11 -36.28
C GLU A 17 -9.91 26.97 -36.43
N ASP A 18 -10.98 26.65 -35.70
CA ASP A 18 -12.24 27.38 -35.76
C ASP A 18 -12.07 28.84 -35.29
N VAL A 19 -11.24 29.07 -34.27
CA VAL A 19 -10.93 30.39 -33.70
C VAL A 19 -10.10 31.28 -34.63
N TYR A 20 -9.43 30.69 -35.61
CA TYR A 20 -8.58 31.44 -36.54
C TYR A 20 -9.39 32.19 -37.63
N GLY A 21 -10.67 31.90 -37.77
CA GLY A 21 -11.61 32.74 -38.52
C GLY A 21 -11.84 34.09 -37.82
N SER A 22 -12.29 35.12 -38.54
CA SER A 22 -12.58 36.47 -38.01
C SER A 22 -13.72 36.55 -36.99
N VAL A 23 -14.00 35.46 -36.28
CA VAL A 23 -15.13 35.25 -35.38
C VAL A 23 -14.56 34.96 -33.99
N SER A 24 -15.03 35.67 -32.97
CA SER A 24 -14.55 35.43 -31.60
C SER A 24 -14.89 33.99 -31.16
N LEU A 25 -14.01 33.38 -30.37
CA LEU A 25 -14.23 32.07 -29.70
C LEU A 25 -15.64 31.97 -29.08
N TRP A 26 -16.14 33.10 -28.55
CA TRP A 26 -17.47 33.22 -27.97
C TRP A 26 -18.61 33.06 -28.98
N ALA A 27 -18.46 33.54 -30.21
CA ALA A 27 -19.46 33.43 -31.27
C ALA A 27 -19.46 32.03 -31.93
N ILE A 28 -18.31 31.39 -32.08
CA ILE A 28 -18.20 30.00 -32.60
C ILE A 28 -18.90 29.00 -31.68
N LEU A 29 -18.68 29.13 -30.37
CA LEU A 29 -19.30 28.25 -29.37
C LEU A 29 -20.79 28.51 -29.16
N LYS A 30 -21.28 29.70 -29.56
CA LYS A 30 -22.67 30.11 -29.38
C LYS A 30 -23.55 29.80 -30.59
N ASP A 31 -23.04 30.01 -31.80
CA ASP A 31 -23.87 29.94 -33.02
C ASP A 31 -23.58 28.71 -33.91
N GLY A 32 -22.59 27.87 -33.58
CA GLY A 32 -21.99 26.99 -34.59
C GLY A 32 -22.20 25.47 -34.52
N ASN A 33 -22.35 24.83 -33.36
CA ASN A 33 -22.25 23.35 -33.32
C ASN A 33 -22.90 22.69 -32.10
N GLU A 34 -24.12 23.09 -31.74
CA GLU A 34 -24.88 22.54 -30.59
C GLU A 34 -24.99 21.00 -30.61
N ALA A 35 -25.04 20.39 -31.80
CA ALA A 35 -25.12 18.95 -31.99
C ALA A 35 -23.76 18.21 -31.95
N GLU A 36 -22.64 18.87 -32.28
CA GLU A 36 -21.30 18.25 -32.24
C GLU A 36 -20.67 18.31 -30.84
N TRP A 37 -21.13 19.23 -29.97
CA TRP A 37 -20.56 19.45 -28.63
C TRP A 37 -21.51 19.16 -27.46
N GLY A 38 -22.68 18.57 -27.72
CA GLY A 38 -23.56 18.01 -26.68
C GLY A 38 -24.31 19.02 -25.81
N ALA A 39 -24.69 20.19 -26.34
CA ALA A 39 -25.43 21.20 -25.57
C ALA A 39 -26.94 21.09 -25.82
N ASN A 40 -27.71 20.61 -24.82
CA ASN A 40 -29.15 20.87 -24.75
C ASN A 40 -29.40 22.13 -23.89
N VAL A 41 -30.45 22.86 -24.21
CA VAL A 41 -30.75 24.26 -23.86
C VAL A 41 -30.74 24.49 -22.33
N GLY A 42 -29.59 24.93 -21.81
CA GLY A 42 -29.37 25.19 -20.37
C GLY A 42 -27.90 25.51 -20.03
N ARG A 43 -27.22 26.24 -20.93
CA ARG A 43 -25.82 26.72 -20.90
C ARG A 43 -24.86 26.11 -19.84
N PRO A 44 -24.04 25.11 -20.20
CA PRO A 44 -22.76 24.88 -19.53
C PRO A 44 -21.83 26.07 -19.79
N LYS A 45 -21.12 26.54 -18.77
CA LYS A 45 -20.09 27.59 -18.92
C LYS A 45 -18.95 27.07 -19.82
N LEU A 46 -18.27 27.96 -20.54
CA LEU A 46 -17.03 27.66 -21.31
C LEU A 46 -16.03 26.79 -20.52
N SER A 47 -15.93 27.04 -19.21
CA SER A 47 -15.11 26.26 -18.28
C SER A 47 -15.49 24.77 -18.24
N GLY A 48 -16.76 24.42 -18.47
CA GLY A 48 -17.24 23.05 -18.50
C GLY A 48 -16.82 22.29 -19.75
N ALA A 49 -16.87 22.95 -20.92
CA ALA A 49 -16.38 22.35 -22.17
C ALA A 49 -14.85 22.17 -22.15
N MET A 50 -14.10 23.17 -21.67
CA MET A 50 -12.65 23.05 -21.52
C MET A 50 -12.26 21.99 -20.49
N ARG A 51 -13.02 21.85 -19.39
CA ARG A 51 -12.82 20.79 -18.41
C ARG A 51 -13.12 19.41 -19.02
N SER A 52 -14.19 19.27 -19.78
CA SER A 52 -14.50 18.01 -20.46
C SER A 52 -13.40 17.58 -21.44
N ILE A 53 -12.77 18.53 -22.15
CA ILE A 53 -11.64 18.24 -23.04
C ILE A 53 -10.39 17.88 -22.23
N ALA A 54 -10.12 18.56 -21.12
CA ALA A 54 -9.01 18.22 -20.23
C ALA A 54 -9.18 16.80 -19.64
N ASP A 55 -10.36 16.49 -19.10
CA ASP A 55 -10.69 15.17 -18.56
C ASP A 55 -10.57 14.08 -19.63
N GLN A 56 -10.92 14.40 -20.89
CA GLN A 56 -10.77 13.50 -22.03
C GLN A 56 -9.29 13.20 -22.34
N ILE A 57 -8.43 14.23 -22.36
CA ILE A 57 -6.99 14.08 -22.59
C ILE A 57 -6.33 13.28 -21.45
N GLU A 58 -6.72 13.54 -20.21
CA GLU A 58 -6.21 12.81 -19.05
C GLU A 58 -6.56 11.32 -19.11
N ARG A 59 -7.80 10.98 -19.49
CA ARG A 59 -8.21 9.58 -19.69
C ARG A 59 -7.41 8.89 -20.80
N GLU A 60 -7.27 9.54 -21.95
CA GLU A 60 -6.51 9.02 -23.10
C GLU A 60 -5.04 8.76 -22.73
N HIS A 61 -4.43 9.67 -21.97
CA HIS A 61 -3.06 9.50 -21.49
C HIS A 61 -2.89 8.32 -20.53
N VAL A 62 -3.86 8.12 -19.63
CA VAL A 62 -3.88 6.97 -18.71
C VAL A 62 -4.01 5.65 -19.49
N ASP A 63 -4.85 5.62 -20.52
CA ASP A 63 -5.05 4.43 -21.35
C ASP A 63 -3.83 4.10 -22.22
N GLU A 64 -3.17 5.11 -22.80
CA GLU A 64 -1.91 4.97 -23.53
C GLU A 64 -0.79 4.45 -22.63
N LEU A 65 -0.66 5.01 -21.42
CA LEU A 65 0.30 4.57 -20.42
C LEU A 65 0.03 3.10 -20.02
N ALA A 66 -1.24 2.73 -19.82
CA ALA A 66 -1.64 1.37 -19.50
C ALA A 66 -1.40 0.38 -20.66
N ALA A 67 -1.55 0.82 -21.91
CA ALA A 67 -1.22 0.02 -23.09
C ALA A 67 0.30 -0.17 -23.26
N ALA A 68 1.08 0.91 -23.11
CA ALA A 68 2.54 0.86 -23.14
C ALA A 68 3.11 -0.05 -22.05
N LYS A 69 2.56 0.03 -20.84
CA LYS A 69 2.91 -0.84 -19.71
C LYS A 69 2.63 -2.32 -20.00
N ARG A 70 1.47 -2.63 -20.60
CA ARG A 70 1.14 -3.99 -21.06
C ARG A 70 2.09 -4.49 -22.15
N GLY A 71 2.50 -3.63 -23.08
CA GLY A 71 3.50 -3.95 -24.11
C GLY A 71 4.86 -4.31 -23.52
N LEU A 72 5.36 -3.47 -22.60
CA LEU A 72 6.59 -3.71 -21.83
C LEU A 72 6.53 -5.03 -21.05
N THR A 73 5.38 -5.36 -20.45
CA THR A 73 5.19 -6.65 -19.75
C THR A 73 5.25 -7.83 -20.73
N GLY A 74 4.73 -7.69 -21.95
CA GLY A 74 4.83 -8.70 -23.01
C GLY A 74 6.26 -8.94 -23.47
N GLU A 75 7.03 -7.87 -23.71
CA GLU A 75 8.45 -7.96 -24.08
C GLU A 75 9.30 -8.55 -22.95
N ALA A 76 9.06 -8.14 -21.70
CA ALA A 76 9.69 -8.72 -20.52
C ALA A 76 9.39 -10.22 -20.41
N ARG A 77 8.15 -10.65 -20.67
CA ARG A 77 7.78 -12.08 -20.69
C ARG A 77 8.53 -12.86 -21.77
N VAL A 78 8.71 -12.29 -22.97
CA VAL A 78 9.53 -12.91 -24.03
C VAL A 78 11.00 -12.99 -23.62
N ALA A 79 11.53 -11.97 -22.95
CA ALA A 79 12.89 -11.99 -22.42
C ALA A 79 13.09 -13.05 -21.32
N VAL A 80 12.11 -13.23 -20.43
CA VAL A 80 12.11 -14.30 -19.41
C VAL A 80 12.03 -15.68 -20.04
N GLU A 81 11.16 -15.89 -21.02
CA GLU A 81 11.10 -17.16 -21.76
C GLU A 81 12.42 -17.45 -22.48
N ARG A 82 13.10 -16.42 -23.03
CA ARG A 82 14.46 -16.56 -23.57
C ARG A 82 15.46 -16.92 -22.49
N LEU A 83 15.41 -16.29 -21.31
CA LEU A 83 16.29 -16.61 -20.17
C LEU A 83 16.04 -18.03 -19.62
N ARG A 84 14.79 -18.49 -19.60
CA ARG A 84 14.42 -19.89 -19.25
C ARG A 84 14.88 -20.88 -20.32
N ALA A 85 14.87 -20.48 -21.59
CA ALA A 85 15.36 -21.26 -22.71
C ALA A 85 16.89 -21.30 -22.81
N VAL A 86 17.61 -20.37 -22.16
CA VAL A 86 19.03 -20.52 -21.81
C VAL A 86 19.10 -21.61 -20.74
N SER A 87 18.92 -22.84 -21.18
CA SER A 87 18.90 -24.02 -20.34
C SER A 87 20.28 -24.19 -19.69
N HIS A 88 20.26 -24.77 -18.48
CA HIS A 88 21.37 -25.20 -17.64
C HIS A 88 22.61 -25.78 -18.37
N ASP A 89 22.51 -26.19 -19.64
CA ASP A 89 23.52 -26.89 -20.41
C ASP A 89 24.55 -25.99 -21.12
N GLU A 90 24.21 -24.73 -21.44
CA GLU A 90 25.17 -23.77 -22.05
C GLU A 90 26.05 -23.06 -21.01
N VAL A 91 25.48 -22.75 -19.84
CA VAL A 91 26.18 -22.14 -18.69
C VAL A 91 27.24 -23.09 -18.11
N LEU A 92 27.00 -24.40 -18.14
CA LEU A 92 27.98 -25.40 -17.68
C LEU A 92 29.10 -25.65 -18.71
N LYS A 93 28.92 -25.24 -19.98
CA LYS A 93 29.91 -25.42 -21.05
C LYS A 93 30.80 -24.20 -21.26
N SER A 94 30.38 -23.00 -20.85
CA SER A 94 31.26 -21.82 -20.89
C SER A 94 32.11 -21.76 -19.63
N ALA A 95 33.43 -21.73 -19.79
CA ALA A 95 34.38 -21.65 -18.68
C ALA A 95 34.33 -20.30 -17.92
N ASN A 96 33.37 -19.44 -18.24
CA ASN A 96 33.14 -18.14 -17.62
C ASN A 96 31.70 -17.68 -17.97
N PRO A 97 30.67 -18.01 -17.16
CA PRO A 97 29.37 -17.37 -17.34
C PRO A 97 29.54 -15.88 -17.04
N ASP A 98 29.01 -15.01 -17.91
CA ASP A 98 29.15 -13.56 -17.82
C ASP A 98 28.52 -13.04 -16.51
N PHE A 99 29.34 -13.01 -15.46
CA PHE A 99 28.93 -12.66 -14.10
C PHE A 99 28.44 -11.21 -14.00
N ASP A 100 28.86 -10.36 -14.93
CA ASP A 100 28.47 -8.95 -15.01
C ASP A 100 27.01 -8.78 -15.41
N ILE A 101 26.51 -9.58 -16.37
CA ILE A 101 25.11 -9.55 -16.78
C ILE A 101 24.20 -9.99 -15.63
N VAL A 102 24.59 -11.04 -14.90
CA VAL A 102 23.82 -11.51 -13.73
C VAL A 102 23.87 -10.49 -12.59
N ASN A 103 25.00 -9.81 -12.38
CA ASN A 103 25.12 -8.75 -11.39
C ASN A 103 24.24 -7.54 -11.72
N GLU A 104 24.25 -7.12 -12.98
CA GLU A 104 23.45 -6.01 -13.47
C GLU A 104 21.96 -6.32 -13.37
N LEU A 105 21.54 -7.55 -13.71
CA LEU A 105 20.16 -8.02 -13.53
C LEU A 105 19.75 -8.10 -12.07
N CYS A 106 20.58 -8.68 -11.19
CA CYS A 106 20.34 -8.72 -9.75
C CYS A 106 20.14 -7.32 -9.17
N ALA A 107 20.97 -6.36 -9.57
CA ALA A 107 20.82 -4.97 -9.16
C ALA A 107 19.54 -4.32 -9.70
N ALA A 108 19.18 -4.60 -10.96
CA ALA A 108 18.01 -4.03 -11.62
C ALA A 108 16.67 -4.53 -11.05
N VAL A 109 16.61 -5.78 -10.58
CA VAL A 109 15.37 -6.37 -10.00
C VAL A 109 15.41 -6.57 -8.49
N GLY A 110 16.45 -6.04 -7.81
CA GLY A 110 16.56 -6.04 -6.34
C GLY A 110 16.90 -7.38 -5.70
N VAL A 111 17.38 -8.36 -6.47
CA VAL A 111 17.73 -9.71 -5.98
C VAL A 111 19.17 -9.72 -5.48
N SER A 112 19.38 -10.23 -4.26
CA SER A 112 20.73 -10.42 -3.71
C SER A 112 21.37 -11.71 -4.24
N ARG A 113 22.67 -11.67 -4.50
CA ARG A 113 23.43 -12.85 -4.95
C ARG A 113 23.37 -13.96 -3.90
N LEU A 114 22.97 -15.17 -4.31
CA LEU A 114 22.98 -16.35 -3.46
C LEU A 114 24.30 -17.12 -3.59
N ARG A 115 24.57 -18.01 -2.62
CA ARG A 115 25.80 -18.81 -2.56
C ARG A 115 26.05 -19.66 -3.80
N THR A 116 25.00 -20.02 -4.53
CA THR A 116 25.06 -20.79 -5.77
C THR A 116 24.57 -19.94 -6.94
N TYR A 117 25.23 -20.08 -8.08
CA TYR A 117 24.85 -19.39 -9.32
C TYR A 117 23.44 -19.81 -9.77
N THR A 118 23.12 -21.10 -9.64
CA THR A 118 21.77 -21.63 -9.89
C THR A 118 20.73 -21.01 -8.97
N GLY A 119 21.00 -20.92 -7.67
CA GLY A 119 20.07 -20.26 -6.74
C GLY A 119 19.84 -18.79 -7.06
N THR A 120 20.88 -18.08 -7.52
CA THR A 120 20.75 -16.67 -7.96
C THR A 120 19.87 -16.55 -9.21
N LEU A 121 20.02 -17.47 -10.17
CA LEU A 121 19.19 -17.50 -11.37
C LEU A 121 17.73 -17.89 -11.08
N ASP A 122 17.50 -18.82 -10.15
CA ASP A 122 16.16 -19.21 -9.72
C ASP A 122 15.45 -18.03 -9.03
N ALA A 123 16.13 -17.34 -8.11
CA ALA A 123 15.61 -16.14 -7.45
C ALA A 123 15.33 -14.98 -8.43
N LEU A 124 16.19 -14.80 -9.44
CA LEU A 124 15.93 -13.87 -10.55
C LEU A 124 14.69 -14.27 -11.34
N GLY A 125 14.56 -15.56 -11.68
CA GLY A 125 13.43 -16.09 -12.43
C GLY A 125 12.09 -15.92 -11.71
N GLU A 126 12.06 -16.15 -10.40
CA GLU A 126 10.89 -15.92 -9.55
C GLU A 126 10.54 -14.43 -9.46
N ARG A 127 11.54 -13.58 -9.20
CA ARG A 127 11.32 -12.13 -9.08
C ARG A 127 10.81 -11.50 -10.38
N ILE A 128 11.32 -11.92 -11.52
CA ILE A 128 10.85 -11.38 -12.80
C ILE A 128 9.44 -11.92 -13.13
N ALA A 129 9.12 -13.17 -12.76
CA ALA A 129 7.76 -13.70 -12.91
C ALA A 129 6.74 -12.91 -12.05
N GLU A 130 7.10 -12.61 -10.80
CA GLU A 130 6.33 -11.77 -9.88
C GLU A 130 6.11 -10.36 -10.45
N LEU A 131 7.18 -9.70 -10.93
CA LEU A 131 7.09 -8.38 -11.57
C LEU A 131 6.18 -8.42 -12.81
N ILE A 132 6.15 -9.52 -13.56
CA ILE A 132 5.26 -9.70 -14.73
C ILE A 132 3.81 -9.90 -14.29
N GLU A 133 3.55 -10.69 -13.25
CA GLU A 133 2.21 -10.91 -12.69
C GLU A 133 1.61 -9.62 -12.13
N HIS A 134 2.44 -8.74 -11.57
CA HIS A 134 2.04 -7.42 -11.07
C HIS A 134 2.17 -6.28 -12.09
N GLY A 135 2.41 -6.61 -13.37
CA GLY A 135 2.39 -5.67 -14.49
C GLY A 135 3.54 -4.65 -14.50
N GLY A 136 4.69 -4.98 -13.93
CA GLY A 136 5.89 -4.12 -13.92
C GLY A 136 5.80 -2.93 -12.97
N LYS A 137 4.92 -2.98 -11.96
CA LYS A 137 5.00 -2.04 -10.82
C LYS A 137 6.22 -2.40 -9.96
N GLN A 138 7.13 -1.45 -9.76
CA GLN A 138 8.07 -1.51 -8.64
C GLN A 138 7.31 -1.20 -7.34
N ASP A 139 7.71 -1.83 -6.24
CA ASP A 139 6.96 -1.97 -4.98
C ASP A 139 6.69 -0.70 -4.16
N ALA A 140 6.78 0.48 -4.76
CA ALA A 140 6.45 1.75 -4.10
C ALA A 140 4.93 2.01 -3.99
N ASP A 141 4.09 1.24 -4.70
CA ASP A 141 2.64 1.48 -4.78
C ASP A 141 1.76 0.42 -4.07
N VAL A 142 2.35 -0.55 -3.35
CA VAL A 142 1.60 -1.52 -2.54
C VAL A 142 1.78 -1.16 -1.06
N GLU A 143 0.76 -0.52 -0.49
CA GLU A 143 0.73 -0.25 0.95
C GLU A 143 0.41 -1.56 1.70
N TRP A 144 1.40 -2.11 2.38
CA TRP A 144 1.22 -3.25 3.27
C TRP A 144 0.63 -2.78 4.59
N LEU A 145 -0.56 -3.29 4.91
CA LEU A 145 -1.30 -2.89 6.10
C LEU A 145 -0.89 -3.72 7.32
N GLY A 146 -0.81 -3.03 8.46
CA GLY A 146 -0.71 -3.62 9.78
C GLY A 146 -1.99 -4.30 10.22
N ALA A 147 -1.94 -4.95 11.38
CA ALA A 147 -3.10 -5.52 12.07
C ALA A 147 -4.17 -4.46 12.40
N ASP A 148 -3.76 -3.19 12.51
CA ASP A 148 -4.65 -2.03 12.70
C ASP A 148 -5.24 -1.47 11.38
N GLY A 149 -4.91 -2.09 10.24
CA GLY A 149 -5.36 -1.64 8.92
C GLY A 149 -4.65 -0.37 8.42
N LEU A 150 -3.60 0.09 9.10
CA LEU A 150 -2.81 1.24 8.68
C LEU A 150 -1.56 0.78 7.90
N PRO A 151 -1.08 1.55 6.90
CA PRO A 151 0.14 1.22 6.18
C PRO A 151 1.36 1.17 7.11
N ILE A 152 2.21 0.15 6.94
CA ILE A 152 3.49 0.00 7.64
C ILE A 152 4.62 0.57 6.77
N LYS A 153 5.45 1.43 7.35
CA LYS A 153 6.55 2.11 6.65
C LYS A 153 7.87 2.01 7.41
N ALA A 154 8.98 2.06 6.67
CA ALA A 154 10.31 2.09 7.25
C ALA A 154 10.51 3.33 8.14
N GLY A 155 11.13 3.14 9.29
CA GLY A 155 11.36 4.16 10.31
C GLY A 155 10.24 4.28 11.36
N GLU A 156 9.10 3.61 11.17
CA GLU A 156 8.00 3.65 12.15
C GLU A 156 8.30 2.78 13.37
N THR A 157 7.68 3.16 14.50
CA THR A 157 7.65 2.37 15.72
C THR A 157 6.34 1.60 15.76
N VAL A 158 6.42 0.28 15.85
CA VAL A 158 5.32 -0.67 15.81
C VAL A 158 5.49 -1.72 16.90
N TYR A 159 4.46 -2.50 17.13
CA TYR A 159 4.41 -3.57 18.12
C TYR A 159 3.87 -4.84 17.45
N LEU A 160 4.27 -6.00 17.98
CA LEU A 160 3.67 -7.26 17.56
C LEU A 160 2.24 -7.33 18.10
N ASP A 161 1.29 -7.75 17.27
CA ASP A 161 -0.09 -7.92 17.72
C ASP A 161 -0.23 -9.09 18.71
N ASP A 162 -1.30 -9.02 19.49
CA ASP A 162 -1.59 -9.99 20.54
C ASP A 162 -1.83 -11.43 20.03
N ALA A 163 -2.34 -11.59 18.80
CA ALA A 163 -2.59 -12.90 18.22
C ALA A 163 -1.30 -13.62 17.82
N HIS A 164 -0.19 -12.88 17.69
CA HIS A 164 1.12 -13.41 17.35
C HIS A 164 2.16 -13.26 18.47
N ALA A 165 1.76 -12.85 19.68
CA ALA A 165 2.64 -12.73 20.83
C ALA A 165 3.36 -14.05 21.20
N ASP A 166 2.76 -15.21 20.91
CA ASP A 166 3.38 -16.52 21.12
C ASP A 166 4.56 -16.79 20.17
N MET A 167 4.73 -15.97 19.12
CA MET A 167 5.79 -16.11 18.13
C MET A 167 7.11 -15.43 18.55
N VAL A 168 7.07 -14.65 19.63
CA VAL A 168 8.23 -13.96 20.21
C VAL A 168 9.37 -14.95 20.50
N GLY A 169 10.59 -14.59 20.11
CA GLY A 169 11.79 -15.39 20.35
C GLY A 169 11.99 -16.57 19.41
N LYS A 170 10.98 -16.99 18.63
CA LYS A 170 11.08 -18.13 17.70
C LYS A 170 12.01 -17.81 16.53
N ILE A 171 12.86 -18.77 16.17
CA ILE A 171 13.76 -18.68 15.01
C ILE A 171 13.09 -19.21 13.74
N GLY A 172 13.48 -18.69 12.57
CA GLY A 172 12.81 -19.03 11.30
C GLY A 172 12.77 -20.51 10.92
N SER A 173 13.71 -21.31 11.43
CA SER A 173 13.69 -22.78 11.23
C SER A 173 12.60 -23.49 12.02
N GLU A 174 12.10 -22.92 13.12
CA GLU A 174 11.10 -23.54 14.00
C GLU A 174 9.68 -23.41 13.46
N TYR A 175 9.44 -22.46 12.56
CA TYR A 175 8.11 -22.17 12.00
C TYR A 175 8.08 -22.16 10.48
N TYR A 176 8.73 -23.16 9.86
CA TYR A 176 8.75 -23.37 8.40
C TYR A 176 9.15 -22.14 7.58
N GLY A 177 9.97 -21.24 8.14
CA GLY A 177 10.36 -20.01 7.47
C GLY A 177 9.21 -19.01 7.27
N LYS A 178 8.23 -18.94 8.17
CA LYS A 178 7.14 -17.95 8.12
C LYS A 178 7.42 -16.64 8.87
N CYS A 179 8.28 -16.67 9.89
CA CYS A 179 8.75 -15.50 10.64
C CYS A 179 10.08 -15.82 11.33
N GLY A 180 10.81 -14.81 11.79
CA GLY A 180 11.95 -14.99 12.67
C GLY A 180 12.02 -13.85 13.67
N LEU A 181 11.61 -14.08 14.92
CA LEU A 181 11.51 -13.08 15.98
C LEU A 181 12.51 -13.32 17.11
N ALA A 182 13.64 -13.95 16.76
CA ALA A 182 14.73 -14.19 17.70
C ALA A 182 15.23 -12.87 18.31
N GLY A 183 15.27 -12.78 19.63
CA GLY A 183 15.70 -11.59 20.35
C GLY A 183 14.68 -10.44 20.40
N VAL A 184 13.47 -10.64 19.87
CA VAL A 184 12.31 -9.79 20.20
C VAL A 184 11.78 -10.20 21.56
N VAL A 185 11.39 -9.24 22.39
CA VAL A 185 10.73 -9.46 23.68
C VAL A 185 9.25 -9.08 23.56
N ASP A 186 8.39 -9.79 24.28
CA ASP A 186 6.97 -9.49 24.32
C ASP A 186 6.74 -8.06 24.86
N GLY A 187 5.86 -7.32 24.20
CA GLY A 187 5.58 -5.92 24.50
C GLY A 187 6.67 -4.90 24.11
N GLU A 188 7.77 -5.33 23.49
CA GLU A 188 8.84 -4.43 23.06
C GLU A 188 8.40 -3.53 21.89
N ALA A 189 8.78 -2.25 21.93
CA ALA A 189 8.67 -1.35 20.79
C ALA A 189 9.67 -1.74 19.70
N LEU A 190 9.17 -2.01 18.50
CA LEU A 190 9.97 -2.44 17.35
C LEU A 190 10.08 -1.32 16.32
N THR A 191 11.30 -1.09 15.83
CA THR A 191 11.52 -0.17 14.70
C THR A 191 11.50 -0.94 13.39
N VAL A 192 10.67 -0.49 12.44
CA VAL A 192 10.64 -1.02 11.07
C VAL A 192 11.88 -0.57 10.34
N SER A 193 12.78 -1.50 10.00
CA SER A 193 13.98 -1.17 9.22
C SER A 193 13.71 -1.23 7.73
N ARG A 194 12.89 -2.19 7.28
CA ARG A 194 12.52 -2.37 5.87
C ARG A 194 11.21 -3.13 5.76
N VAL A 195 10.36 -2.72 4.83
CA VAL A 195 9.20 -3.50 4.38
C VAL A 195 9.57 -4.17 3.07
N GLY A 196 9.48 -5.50 3.06
CA GLY A 196 9.72 -6.33 1.88
C GLY A 196 8.49 -6.42 0.99
N GLU A 197 8.73 -6.87 -0.24
CA GLU A 197 7.80 -6.77 -1.36
C GLU A 197 6.60 -7.72 -1.19
N SER A 198 6.78 -8.82 -0.44
CA SER A 198 5.73 -9.76 -0.02
C SER A 198 5.02 -9.36 1.28
N GLY A 199 5.24 -8.14 1.78
CA GLY A 199 4.78 -7.70 3.10
C GLY A 199 5.65 -8.22 4.25
N THR A 200 6.72 -8.96 3.95
CA THR A 200 7.69 -9.38 4.95
C THR A 200 8.44 -8.17 5.50
N THR A 201 8.16 -7.83 6.75
CA THR A 201 8.70 -6.64 7.42
C THR A 201 9.85 -7.02 8.33
N ARG A 202 11.01 -6.38 8.12
CA ARG A 202 12.13 -6.47 9.04
C ARG A 202 11.94 -5.48 10.18
N VAL A 203 12.01 -6.02 11.38
CA VAL A 203 11.84 -5.31 12.64
C VAL A 203 13.07 -5.57 13.48
N LYS A 204 13.66 -4.53 14.09
CA LYS A 204 14.88 -4.65 14.92
C LYS A 204 16.09 -5.22 14.15
N GLU A 205 16.80 -4.33 13.47
CA GLU A 205 17.96 -4.66 12.62
C GLU A 205 19.08 -5.41 13.35
N SER A 206 19.29 -5.13 14.65
CA SER A 206 20.36 -5.74 15.45
C SER A 206 20.29 -7.26 15.57
N VAL A 207 19.10 -7.84 15.43
CA VAL A 207 18.87 -9.29 15.53
C VAL A 207 18.28 -9.89 14.25
N ALA A 208 18.21 -9.09 13.17
CA ALA A 208 17.61 -9.45 11.90
C ALA A 208 16.20 -10.07 12.04
N ALA A 209 15.40 -9.57 12.99
CA ALA A 209 14.06 -10.07 13.20
C ALA A 209 13.12 -9.63 12.06
N TRP A 210 12.13 -10.47 11.76
CA TRP A 210 11.21 -10.27 10.66
C TRP A 210 9.90 -11.03 10.84
N CYS A 211 8.81 -10.45 10.35
CA CYS A 211 7.46 -11.03 10.34
C CYS A 211 6.60 -10.39 9.24
N PRO A 212 5.44 -10.95 8.88
CA PRO A 212 4.48 -10.28 8.02
C PRO A 212 4.03 -8.91 8.57
N ALA A 213 3.84 -7.91 7.71
CA ALA A 213 3.34 -6.58 8.08
C ALA A 213 2.00 -6.65 8.82
N SER A 214 1.14 -7.58 8.42
CA SER A 214 -0.16 -7.82 9.05
C SER A 214 -0.09 -8.32 10.49
N TRP A 215 1.10 -8.60 11.03
CA TRP A 215 1.31 -8.96 12.44
C TRP A 215 1.68 -7.75 13.31
N LEU A 216 1.84 -6.57 12.69
CA LEU A 216 2.34 -5.36 13.33
C LEU A 216 1.23 -4.35 13.51
N THR A 217 1.23 -3.64 14.63
CA THR A 217 0.31 -2.54 14.92
C THR A 217 1.06 -1.34 15.46
N HIS A 218 0.52 -0.15 15.23
CA HIS A 218 1.00 1.09 15.84
C HIS A 218 0.55 1.25 17.30
N THR A 219 -0.39 0.41 17.75
CA THR A 219 -0.92 0.50 19.11
C THR A 219 -0.01 -0.25 20.07
N PRO A 220 0.55 0.41 21.11
CA PRO A 220 1.33 -0.28 22.12
C PRO A 220 0.46 -1.28 22.88
N PRO A 221 1.00 -2.45 23.26
CA PRO A 221 0.28 -3.41 24.08
C PRO A 221 0.01 -2.82 25.46
N ASP A 222 -1.10 -3.26 26.04
CA ASP A 222 -1.50 -2.80 27.36
C ASP A 222 -0.52 -3.24 28.43
N THR A 223 -0.20 -2.31 29.32
CA THR A 223 0.55 -2.57 30.55
C THR A 223 -0.23 -2.03 31.74
N GLN A 224 0.00 -2.59 32.93
CA GLN A 224 -0.67 -2.11 34.14
C GLN A 224 -0.42 -0.61 34.36
N ALA A 225 0.79 -0.14 34.08
CA ALA A 225 1.15 1.27 34.19
C ALA A 225 0.37 2.16 33.22
N LEU A 226 0.17 1.73 31.97
CA LEU A 226 -0.64 2.47 30.98
C LEU A 226 -2.11 2.52 31.39
N ILE A 227 -2.66 1.39 31.84
CA ILE A 227 -4.06 1.32 32.30
C ILE A 227 -4.27 2.22 33.52
N ASP A 228 -3.33 2.23 34.47
CA ASP A 228 -3.41 3.06 35.66
C ASP A 228 -3.24 4.56 35.35
N ASP A 229 -2.39 4.92 34.39
CA ASP A 229 -2.30 6.28 33.85
C ASP A 229 -3.61 6.71 33.19
N ASP A 230 -4.21 5.83 32.38
CA ASP A 230 -5.47 6.09 31.68
C ASP A 230 -6.68 6.25 32.63
N LYS A 231 -6.68 5.59 33.78
CA LYS A 231 -7.68 5.82 34.85
C LYS A 231 -7.65 7.26 35.37
N GLY A 232 -6.52 7.94 35.27
CA GLY A 232 -6.34 9.34 35.69
C GLY A 232 -6.72 10.36 34.61
N LYS A 233 -6.95 9.95 33.37
CA LYS A 233 -7.26 10.86 32.25
C LYS A 233 -8.74 11.22 32.24
N MET A 234 -9.03 12.48 31.93
CA MET A 234 -10.38 12.89 31.55
C MET A 234 -10.79 12.22 30.23
N PHE A 235 -12.07 11.91 30.06
CA PHE A 235 -12.57 11.18 28.88
C PHE A 235 -12.21 11.87 27.56
N ASP A 236 -12.14 13.19 27.52
CA ASP A 236 -11.79 13.96 26.32
C ASP A 236 -10.31 13.84 25.94
N VAL A 237 -9.44 13.67 26.93
CA VAL A 237 -8.01 13.37 26.74
C VAL A 237 -7.82 11.91 26.36
N TYR A 238 -8.55 11.00 27.02
CA TYR A 238 -8.50 9.56 26.75
C TYR A 238 -8.91 9.23 25.31
N TRP A 239 -10.07 9.74 24.88
CA TRP A 239 -10.60 9.50 23.54
C TRP A 239 -10.06 10.48 22.49
N GLY A 240 -9.40 11.57 22.89
CA GLY A 240 -9.07 12.67 21.98
C GLY A 240 -10.29 13.44 21.47
N CYS A 241 -11.40 13.40 22.21
CA CYS A 241 -12.70 13.93 21.80
C CYS A 241 -12.99 15.35 22.29
N ARG A 242 -11.96 16.17 22.53
CA ARG A 242 -12.08 17.52 23.08
C ARG A 242 -13.00 18.46 22.28
N THR A 243 -13.21 18.17 21.00
CA THR A 243 -14.06 18.95 20.10
C THR A 243 -15.49 18.43 19.96
N ALA A 244 -15.81 17.25 20.53
CA ALA A 244 -17.12 16.63 20.42
C ALA A 244 -18.10 17.15 21.49
N VAL A 245 -19.34 17.44 21.09
CA VAL A 245 -20.38 17.96 22.00
C VAL A 245 -21.04 16.84 22.81
N ASN A 246 -21.07 15.62 22.26
CA ASN A 246 -21.57 14.41 22.90
C ASN A 246 -20.77 13.20 22.37
N CYS A 247 -21.01 12.02 22.93
CA CYS A 247 -20.21 10.84 22.57
C CYS A 247 -20.48 10.29 21.16
N LEU A 248 -21.65 10.55 20.58
CA LEU A 248 -22.00 10.15 19.21
C LEU A 248 -21.17 10.93 18.18
N ASP A 249 -20.76 12.15 18.54
CA ASP A 249 -19.92 13.03 17.72
C ASP A 249 -18.42 12.83 18.00
N CYS A 250 -18.06 11.80 18.79
CA CYS A 250 -16.68 11.52 19.15
C CYS A 250 -15.89 11.07 17.90
N PRO A 251 -14.79 11.74 17.52
CA PRO A 251 -13.99 11.35 16.36
C PRO A 251 -13.18 10.06 16.60
N ALA A 252 -13.12 9.58 17.85
CA ALA A 252 -12.41 8.37 18.19
C ALA A 252 -13.10 7.14 17.58
N VAL A 253 -12.29 6.21 17.08
CA VAL A 253 -12.75 4.93 16.54
C VAL A 253 -11.91 3.83 17.17
N VAL A 254 -12.57 2.81 17.73
CA VAL A 254 -11.95 1.61 18.33
C VAL A 254 -12.50 0.38 17.64
N ASP A 255 -11.63 -0.39 16.97
CA ASP A 255 -11.98 -1.51 16.10
C ASP A 255 -13.10 -1.17 15.09
N GLY A 256 -12.99 0.00 14.47
CA GLY A 256 -13.96 0.45 13.45
C GLY A 256 -15.29 0.98 13.99
N LYS A 257 -15.46 1.13 15.31
CA LYS A 257 -16.68 1.66 15.94
C LYS A 257 -16.41 2.86 16.83
N HIS A 258 -17.37 3.77 16.91
CA HIS A 258 -17.34 4.87 17.90
C HIS A 258 -17.54 4.31 19.32
N PRO A 259 -17.05 5.01 20.38
CA PRO A 259 -17.14 4.52 21.75
C PRO A 259 -18.58 4.23 22.20
N ASP A 260 -19.55 5.04 21.77
CA ASP A 260 -20.96 4.86 22.09
C ASP A 260 -21.54 3.58 21.48
N GLU A 261 -21.23 3.31 20.21
CA GLU A 261 -21.70 2.14 19.48
C GLU A 261 -21.03 0.87 20.04
N ARG A 262 -19.73 0.95 20.32
CA ARG A 262 -18.95 -0.17 20.83
C ARG A 262 -19.44 -0.62 22.20
N TYR A 263 -19.69 0.33 23.11
CA TYR A 263 -20.04 0.04 24.49
C TYR A 263 -21.55 0.12 24.78
N GLY A 264 -22.35 0.57 23.81
CA GLY A 264 -23.81 0.71 23.95
C GLY A 264 -24.22 1.82 24.93
N VAL A 265 -23.46 2.92 25.00
CA VAL A 265 -23.65 3.99 25.99
C VAL A 265 -23.57 5.37 25.34
N VAL A 266 -24.35 6.33 25.83
CA VAL A 266 -24.38 7.70 25.26
C VAL A 266 -23.30 8.64 25.82
N SER A 267 -22.54 8.18 26.83
CA SER A 267 -21.52 8.98 27.52
C SER A 267 -20.12 8.38 27.31
N CYS A 268 -19.20 9.22 26.85
CA CYS A 268 -17.80 8.84 26.65
C CYS A 268 -17.05 8.58 27.95
N GLU A 269 -17.52 9.15 29.07
CA GLU A 269 -16.99 8.84 30.41
C GLU A 269 -17.35 7.41 30.83
N VAL A 270 -18.60 6.99 30.59
CA VAL A 270 -19.01 5.60 30.86
C VAL A 270 -18.29 4.65 29.90
N ALA A 271 -18.19 5.01 28.62
CA ALA A 271 -17.44 4.23 27.63
C ALA A 271 -15.96 4.05 28.05
N GLN A 272 -15.32 5.11 28.54
CA GLN A 272 -13.94 5.06 29.04
C GLN A 272 -13.81 4.05 30.19
N GLY A 273 -14.69 4.13 31.19
CA GLY A 273 -14.68 3.19 32.31
C GLY A 273 -14.85 1.73 31.87
N MET A 274 -15.73 1.48 30.89
CA MET A 274 -15.95 0.15 30.33
C MET A 274 -14.74 -0.35 29.53
N ASP A 275 -14.09 0.52 28.74
CA ASP A 275 -12.89 0.18 27.98
C ASP A 275 -11.69 -0.11 28.88
N ILE A 276 -11.43 0.72 29.89
CA ILE A 276 -10.39 0.49 30.90
C ILE A 276 -10.63 -0.84 31.63
N ALA A 277 -11.87 -1.11 32.04
CA ALA A 277 -12.20 -2.38 32.70
C ALA A 277 -12.03 -3.59 31.75
N ARG A 278 -12.29 -3.43 30.46
CA ARG A 278 -12.04 -4.46 29.44
C ARG A 278 -10.54 -4.72 29.30
N ARG A 279 -9.74 -3.66 29.09
CA ARG A 279 -8.27 -3.72 28.97
C ARG A 279 -7.63 -4.40 30.19
N GLN A 280 -8.11 -4.06 31.40
CA GLN A 280 -7.66 -4.71 32.63
C GLN A 280 -7.97 -6.22 32.62
N ARG A 281 -9.19 -6.63 32.25
CA ARG A 281 -9.55 -8.06 32.18
C ARG A 281 -8.73 -8.83 31.16
N GLU A 282 -8.42 -8.22 30.02
CA GLU A 282 -7.59 -8.83 28.98
C GLU A 282 -6.15 -9.00 29.47
N LEU A 283 -5.60 -8.00 30.15
CA LEU A 283 -4.27 -8.08 30.76
C LEU A 283 -4.22 -9.15 31.89
N ASP A 284 -5.24 -9.20 32.74
CA ASP A 284 -5.36 -10.20 33.81
C ASP A 284 -5.46 -11.63 33.22
N ALA A 285 -6.23 -11.81 32.14
CA ALA A 285 -6.35 -13.10 31.47
C ALA A 285 -5.02 -13.59 30.88
N LYS A 286 -4.21 -12.69 30.31
CA LYS A 286 -2.87 -13.01 29.78
C LYS A 286 -1.90 -13.42 30.89
N THR A 287 -1.91 -12.71 32.02
CA THR A 287 -0.99 -12.99 33.14
C THR A 287 -1.36 -14.27 33.90
N THR A 288 -2.64 -14.63 33.97
CA THR A 288 -3.09 -15.85 34.67
C THR A 288 -3.04 -17.12 33.81
N GLY A 289 -2.91 -16.99 32.48
CA GLY A 289 -2.87 -18.12 31.54
C GLY A 289 -1.49 -18.77 31.34
N GLY A 290 -0.42 -18.17 31.88
CA GLY A 290 0.97 -18.64 31.75
C GLY A 290 1.44 -19.64 32.81
N GLU A 291 0.63 -19.92 33.84
CA GLU A 291 0.91 -20.95 34.84
C GLU A 291 0.03 -22.18 34.61
N ARG A 292 0.45 -23.10 33.73
CA ARG A 292 0.04 -24.51 33.76
C ARG A 292 1.11 -25.45 33.22
#